data_AF-A0A1H5WP30-F1
#
_entry.id   AF-A0A1H5WP30-F1
#
_cell.length_a   1.000
_cell.length_b   1.000
_cell.length_c   1.000
_cell.angle_alpha   90.00
_cell.angle_beta   90.00
_cell.angle_gamma   90.00
#
_symmetry.space_group_name_H-M   'P 1'
#
loop_
_entity.id
_entity.type
_entity.pdbx_description
1 polymer ?
#
loop_
_entity_poly.entity_id
_entity_poly.type
_entity_poly.pdbx_seq_one_letter_code
_entity_poly.pdbx_strand_id
1 'polypeptide(L)'
;MFRVTIRGKFDGISEAGREQVRAAAGAAFTEEGAFTHDASVSVFTFRCQVPAGDDDDEKVATRRALAALEAHGHPHQVLRVAVTDMRQIKIRRKTRT
;
A
#
# COMPACT_ATOMS: atom_id res chain seq x y z
N MET A 1 -1.27 -3.98 -13.86
CA MET A 1 -1.58 -4.00 -12.41
C MET A 1 -0.30 -3.72 -11.64
N PHE A 2 -0.33 -2.75 -10.75
CA PHE A 2 0.74 -2.50 -9.79
C PHE A 2 0.37 -3.09 -8.43
N ARG A 3 1.35 -3.67 -7.75
CA ARG A 3 1.21 -4.05 -6.34
C ARG A 3 2.06 -3.10 -5.51
N VAL A 4 1.40 -2.33 -4.66
CA VAL A 4 2.07 -1.39 -3.77
C VAL A 4 1.97 -1.93 -2.35
N THR A 5 3.11 -2.00 -1.68
CA THR A 5 3.22 -2.40 -0.29
C THR A 5 3.87 -1.26 0.49
N ILE A 6 3.13 -0.65 1.39
CA ILE A 6 3.60 0.41 2.28
C ILE A 6 3.73 -0.19 3.67
N ARG A 7 4.94 -0.24 4.20
CA ARG A 7 5.20 -0.64 5.58
C ARG A 7 5.42 0.61 6.42
N GLY A 8 4.68 0.70 7.50
CA GLY A 8 4.79 1.78 8.46
C GLY A 8 4.62 1.29 9.89
N LYS A 9 4.77 2.22 10.83
CA LYS A 9 4.37 2.04 12.21
C LYS A 9 3.33 3.08 12.58
N PHE A 10 2.39 2.70 13.43
CA PHE A 10 1.46 3.65 14.00
C PHE A 10 2.17 4.46 15.08
N ASP A 11 1.94 5.77 15.08
CA ASP A 11 2.52 6.68 16.07
C ASP A 11 1.37 7.33 16.84
N GLY A 12 1.14 6.89 18.07
CA GLY A 12 0.05 7.43 18.90
C GLY A 12 -1.37 7.09 18.44
N ILE A 13 -1.59 5.95 17.77
CA ILE A 13 -2.94 5.52 17.38
C ILE A 13 -3.84 5.24 18.60
N SER A 14 -5.04 5.82 18.61
CA SER A 14 -6.07 5.57 19.62
C SER A 14 -6.71 4.19 19.44
N GLU A 15 -7.39 3.69 20.47
CA GLU A 15 -8.08 2.39 20.40
C GLU A 15 -9.12 2.33 19.25
N ALA A 16 -9.84 3.42 19.01
CA ALA A 16 -10.76 3.54 17.86
C ALA A 16 -10.04 3.43 16.50
N GLY A 17 -8.82 3.96 16.40
CA GLY A 17 -7.99 3.78 15.19
C GLY A 17 -7.54 2.33 15.03
N ARG A 18 -7.17 1.65 16.14
CA ARG A 18 -6.80 0.23 16.11
C ARG A 18 -7.97 -0.63 15.65
N GLU A 19 -9.19 -0.31 16.07
CA GLU A 19 -10.40 -1.04 15.70
C GLU A 19 -10.72 -0.87 14.20
N GLN A 20 -10.58 0.36 13.67
CA GLN A 20 -10.74 0.62 12.22
C GLN A 20 -9.69 -0.12 11.38
N VAL A 21 -8.42 -0.10 11.80
CA VAL A 21 -7.35 -0.85 11.13
C VAL A 21 -7.61 -2.35 11.20
N ARG A 22 -8.13 -2.85 12.33
CA ARG A 22 -8.51 -4.26 12.50
C ARG A 22 -9.71 -4.65 11.65
N ALA A 23 -10.68 -3.76 11.48
CA ALA A 23 -11.83 -3.96 10.59
C ALA A 23 -11.39 -3.96 9.12
N ALA A 24 -10.43 -3.11 8.76
CA ALA A 24 -9.79 -3.08 7.45
C ALA A 24 -8.65 -4.12 7.30
N ALA A 25 -8.51 -5.04 8.27
CA ALA A 25 -7.43 -6.00 8.25
C ALA A 25 -7.67 -7.06 7.17
N GLY A 26 -6.69 -7.24 6.29
CA GLY A 26 -6.76 -8.19 5.19
C GLY A 26 -5.39 -8.59 4.67
N ALA A 27 -5.29 -9.83 4.19
CA ALA A 27 -4.05 -10.36 3.61
C ALA A 27 -3.99 -10.23 2.07
N ALA A 28 -5.15 -9.97 1.43
CA ALA A 28 -5.27 -9.86 -0.01
C ALA A 28 -4.90 -8.46 -0.51
N PHE A 29 -4.42 -8.36 -1.75
CA PHE A 29 -4.27 -7.07 -2.41
C PHE A 29 -5.64 -6.67 -2.97
N THR A 30 -6.22 -5.59 -2.47
CA THR A 30 -7.49 -5.03 -2.96
C THR A 30 -7.25 -3.65 -3.58
N GLU A 31 -8.18 -3.18 -4.42
CA GLU A 31 -8.08 -1.85 -5.03
C GLU A 31 -8.22 -0.74 -3.99
N GLU A 32 -9.06 -0.95 -2.98
CA GLU A 32 -9.19 -0.06 -1.82
C GLU A 32 -7.94 -0.14 -0.90
N GLY A 33 -7.21 -1.25 -0.95
CA GLY A 33 -6.07 -1.55 -0.12
C GLY A 33 -6.46 -2.29 1.17
N ALA A 34 -5.60 -3.22 1.58
CA ALA A 34 -5.77 -4.01 2.79
C ALA A 34 -4.66 -3.72 3.78
N PHE A 35 -5.00 -3.57 5.05
CA PHE A 35 -4.01 -3.44 6.11
C PHE A 35 -3.68 -4.81 6.69
N THR A 36 -2.40 -5.06 6.88
CA THR A 36 -1.93 -6.15 7.73
C THR A 36 -1.23 -5.52 8.92
N HIS A 37 -1.58 -5.91 10.14
CA HIS A 37 -0.97 -5.38 11.35
C HIS A 37 -0.35 -6.51 12.18
N ASP A 38 0.60 -6.15 13.03
CA ASP A 38 1.09 -7.06 14.07
C ASP A 38 0.05 -7.23 15.19
N ALA A 39 0.19 -8.24 16.05
CA ALA A 39 -0.70 -8.48 17.20
C ALA A 39 -0.85 -7.23 18.09
N SER A 40 0.22 -6.44 18.25
CA SER A 40 0.22 -5.21 19.04
C SER A 40 -0.30 -3.97 18.30
N VAL A 41 -0.66 -4.08 17.00
CA VAL A 41 -1.09 -2.96 16.15
C VAL A 41 -0.13 -1.76 16.25
N SER A 42 1.16 -2.06 16.38
CA SER A 42 2.22 -1.03 16.44
C SER A 42 2.86 -0.83 15.06
N VAL A 43 2.94 -1.89 14.27
CA VAL A 43 3.39 -1.85 12.87
C VAL A 43 2.26 -2.30 11.96
N PHE A 44 2.22 -1.71 10.77
CA PHE A 44 1.30 -2.10 9.72
C PHE A 44 2.00 -2.21 8.37
N THR A 45 1.37 -2.98 7.51
CA THR A 45 1.70 -3.16 6.11
C THR A 45 0.43 -2.95 5.33
N PHE A 46 0.33 -1.82 4.65
CA PHE A 46 -0.73 -1.54 3.72
C PHE A 46 -0.40 -2.14 2.36
N ARG A 47 -1.31 -2.90 1.79
CA ARG A 47 -1.17 -3.58 0.50
C ARG A 47 -2.31 -3.15 -0.40
N CYS A 48 -1.99 -2.38 -1.43
CA CYS A 48 -2.97 -1.95 -2.42
C CYS A 48 -2.56 -2.48 -3.78
N GLN A 49 -3.54 -2.94 -4.56
CA GLN A 49 -3.33 -3.19 -5.98
C GLN A 49 -3.93 -2.04 -6.78
N VAL A 50 -3.12 -1.40 -7.59
CA VAL A 50 -3.57 -0.30 -8.45
C VAL A 50 -3.71 -0.84 -9.87
N PRO A 51 -4.91 -0.79 -10.48
CA PRO A 51 -5.05 -1.12 -11.90
C PRO A 51 -4.10 -0.22 -12.69
N ALA A 52 -3.25 -0.83 -13.50
CA ALA A 52 -2.28 -0.06 -14.30
C ALA A 52 -3.00 0.37 -15.58
N GLY A 53 -3.27 1.67 -15.74
CA GLY A 53 -3.56 2.24 -17.04
C GLY A 53 -2.34 2.22 -17.94
N ASP A 54 -2.54 2.42 -19.25
CA ASP A 54 -1.48 2.44 -20.25
C ASP A 54 -0.37 3.47 -19.93
N ASP A 55 -0.74 4.59 -19.30
CA ASP A 55 0.16 5.69 -18.90
C ASP A 55 0.48 5.74 -17.39
N ASP A 56 -0.09 4.83 -16.59
CA ASP A 56 0.24 4.82 -15.16
C ASP A 56 1.66 4.27 -14.97
N ASP A 57 2.48 5.01 -14.21
CA ASP A 57 3.82 4.65 -13.76
C ASP A 57 3.84 4.25 -12.27
N GLU A 58 4.98 3.71 -11.80
CA GLU A 58 5.21 3.43 -10.37
C GLU A 58 4.95 4.64 -9.46
N LYS A 59 5.26 5.85 -9.94
CA LYS A 59 5.00 7.09 -9.19
C LYS A 59 3.51 7.34 -9.00
N VAL A 60 2.69 7.05 -10.01
CA VAL A 60 1.24 7.22 -9.94
C VAL A 60 0.64 6.16 -9.02
N ALA A 61 1.08 4.91 -9.15
CA ALA A 61 0.69 3.84 -8.24
C ALA A 61 1.06 4.16 -6.77
N THR A 62 2.26 4.68 -6.54
CA THR A 62 2.69 5.13 -5.20
C THR A 62 1.79 6.23 -4.66
N ARG A 63 1.49 7.26 -5.47
CA ARG A 63 0.63 8.37 -5.06
C ARG A 63 -0.78 7.90 -4.73
N ARG A 64 -1.36 6.99 -5.52
CA ARG A 64 -2.69 6.42 -5.23
C ARG A 64 -2.70 5.60 -3.95
N ALA A 65 -1.68 4.77 -3.73
CA ALA A 65 -1.56 4.00 -2.50
C ALA A 65 -1.36 4.90 -1.27
N LEU A 66 -0.59 5.99 -1.39
CA LEU A 66 -0.45 6.99 -0.34
C LEU A 66 -1.76 7.73 -0.09
N ALA A 67 -2.48 8.14 -1.15
CA ALA A 67 -3.78 8.80 -1.00
C ALA A 67 -4.81 7.90 -0.31
N ALA A 68 -4.85 6.60 -0.66
CA ALA A 68 -5.68 5.63 0.03
C ALA A 68 -5.28 5.51 1.51
N LEU A 69 -3.98 5.42 1.80
CA LEU A 69 -3.45 5.39 3.17
C LEU A 69 -3.80 6.66 3.96
N GLU A 70 -3.68 7.85 3.35
CA GLU A 70 -4.05 9.12 3.97
C GLU A 70 -5.56 9.25 4.20
N ALA A 71 -6.40 8.65 3.35
CA ALA A 71 -7.85 8.61 3.55
C ALA A 71 -8.25 7.85 4.83
N HIS A 72 -7.42 6.92 5.31
CA HIS A 72 -7.62 6.29 6.62
C HIS A 72 -7.30 7.22 7.79
N GLY A 73 -6.58 8.33 7.56
CA GLY A 73 -6.44 9.44 8.52
C GLY A 73 -5.76 9.09 9.85
N HIS A 74 -5.05 7.97 9.93
CA HIS A 74 -4.39 7.55 11.17
C HIS A 74 -2.98 8.16 11.27
N PRO A 75 -2.54 8.59 12.46
CA PRO A 75 -1.17 9.03 12.65
C PRO A 75 -0.21 7.84 12.49
N HIS A 76 0.61 7.91 11.44
CA HIS A 76 1.53 6.84 11.09
C HIS A 76 2.85 7.37 10.54
N GLN A 77 3.91 6.60 10.75
CA GLN A 77 5.21 6.83 10.16
C GLN A 77 5.49 5.76 9.09
N VAL A 78 5.57 6.20 7.83
CA VAL A 78 5.97 5.33 6.72
C VAL A 78 7.46 5.01 6.84
N LEU A 79 7.78 3.71 6.93
CA LEU A 79 9.17 3.24 7.02
C LEU A 79 9.71 2.83 5.65
N ARG A 80 8.87 2.17 4.84
CA ARG A 80 9.28 1.66 3.53
C ARG A 80 8.08 1.58 2.60
N VAL A 81 8.27 2.02 1.36
CA VAL A 81 7.33 1.79 0.27
C VAL A 81 8.00 0.89 -0.75
N ALA A 82 7.32 -0.17 -1.15
CA ALA A 82 7.73 -1.07 -2.21
C ALA A 82 6.62 -1.11 -3.26
N VAL A 83 6.91 -0.64 -4.46
CA VAL A 83 6.02 -0.81 -5.60
C VAL A 83 6.57 -1.90 -6.49
N THR A 84 5.66 -2.70 -7.04
CA THR A 84 5.98 -3.80 -7.93
C THR A 84 5.05 -3.70 -9.12
N ASP A 85 5.60 -3.31 -10.27
CA ASP A 85 4.88 -3.37 -11.53
C ASP A 85 4.83 -4.81 -12.03
N MET A 86 3.65 -5.42 -12.00
CA MET A 86 3.45 -6.77 -12.53
C MET A 86 3.61 -6.81 -14.07
N ARG A 87 3.54 -5.66 -14.77
CA ARG A 87 3.87 -5.54 -16.20
C ARG A 87 5.37 -5.67 -16.44
N GLN A 88 6.20 -5.08 -15.56
CA GLN A 88 7.67 -5.18 -15.61
C GLN A 88 8.16 -6.60 -15.26
N ILE A 89 7.45 -7.31 -14.38
CA ILE A 89 7.78 -8.70 -14.01
C ILE A 89 7.77 -9.66 -15.20
N LYS A 90 7.04 -9.37 -16.28
CA LYS A 90 6.97 -10.28 -17.44
C LYS A 90 7.86 -9.88 -18.60
N ILE A 91 8.38 -8.66 -18.68
CA ILE A 91 9.12 -8.26 -19.88
C ILE A 91 10.39 -7.48 -19.51
N ARG A 92 11.51 -8.22 -19.54
CA ARG A 92 12.77 -7.69 -20.07
C ARG A 92 12.54 -7.15 -21.49
N ARG A 93 11.86 -6.01 -21.64
CA ARG A 93 11.90 -5.26 -22.90
C ARG A 93 13.11 -4.37 -22.74
N LYS A 94 14.24 -4.94 -23.14
CA LYS A 94 15.38 -4.16 -23.62
C LYS A 94 14.80 -3.06 -24.49
N THR A 95 14.86 -1.81 -24.04
CA THR A 95 14.81 -0.66 -24.94
C THR A 95 15.91 -0.91 -25.97
N ARG A 96 15.52 -1.34 -27.17
CA ARG A 96 16.38 -1.25 -28.35
C ARG A 96 15.98 0.03 -29.05
N THR A 97 16.96 0.93 -29.03
CA THR A 97 17.20 1.99 -29.99
C THR A 97 16.47 3.29 -29.75
#